data_AF-A0A7Z9QWW7-F1
#
_entry.id   AF-A0A7Z9QWW7-F1
#
_cell.length_a   1.000
_cell.length_b   1.000
_cell.length_c   1.000
_cell.angle_alpha   90.00
_cell.angle_beta   90.00
_cell.angle_gamma   90.00
#
_symmetry.space_group_name_H-M   'P 1'
#
loop_
_entity.id
_entity.type
_entity.pdbx_description
1 polymer ?
#
loop_
_entity_poly.entity_id
_entity_poly.type
_entity_poly.pdbx_seq_one_letter_code
_entity_poly.pdbx_strand_id
1 'polypeptide(L)'
;MKFGVVTHAVGHHMSFEKTLETIKTIGFDSILLLTDRNAEVVSAVGTSKSPFPNVLDSDPEYVQKAIRNAGLELAALHFSGKIDI
;
A
#
# COMPACT_ATOMS: atom_id res chain seq x y z
N MET A 1 20.07 8.98 -6.57
CA MET A 1 18.84 9.70 -6.16
C MET A 1 17.75 8.65 -6.06
N LYS A 2 16.95 8.63 -4.99
CA LYS A 2 15.84 7.67 -4.83
C LYS A 2 14.53 8.34 -5.24
N PHE A 3 13.68 7.62 -5.98
CA PHE A 3 12.39 8.14 -6.42
C PHE A 3 11.23 7.40 -5.73
N GLY A 4 10.23 8.16 -5.28
CA GLY A 4 9.02 7.65 -4.64
C GLY A 4 7.79 7.84 -5.51
N VAL A 5 6.82 6.92 -5.39
CA VAL A 5 5.53 7.02 -6.09
C VAL A 5 4.37 6.63 -5.17
N VAL A 6 3.20 7.24 -5.41
CA VAL A 6 1.97 6.86 -4.73
C VAL A 6 1.39 5.61 -5.41
N THR A 7 1.16 4.53 -4.65
CA THR A 7 0.60 3.29 -5.21
C THR A 7 -0.73 3.52 -5.94
N HIS A 8 -1.52 4.51 -5.48
CA HIS A 8 -2.76 4.92 -6.11
C HIS A 8 -2.62 5.41 -7.56
N ALA A 9 -1.51 6.07 -7.89
CA ALA A 9 -1.30 6.62 -9.23
C ALA A 9 -1.02 5.54 -10.28
N VAL A 10 -0.58 4.34 -9.85
CA VAL A 10 -0.16 3.26 -10.75
C VAL A 10 -1.16 2.09 -10.74
N GLY A 11 -1.67 1.73 -9.56
CA GLY A 11 -2.31 0.43 -9.32
C GLY A 11 -3.83 0.38 -9.33
N HIS A 12 -4.53 1.46 -9.72
CA HIS A 12 -5.99 1.59 -9.48
C HIS A 12 -6.84 0.45 -10.07
N HIS A 13 -6.33 -0.26 -11.07
CA HIS A 13 -7.03 -1.38 -11.71
C HIS A 13 -6.22 -2.69 -11.66
N MET A 14 -5.22 -2.77 -10.78
CA MET A 14 -4.29 -3.90 -10.68
C MET A 14 -4.34 -4.54 -9.29
N SER A 15 -3.86 -5.78 -9.18
CA SER A 15 -3.56 -6.34 -7.86
C SER A 15 -2.40 -5.57 -7.20
N PHE A 16 -2.26 -5.72 -5.89
CA PHE A 16 -1.19 -5.08 -5.15
C PHE A 16 0.20 -5.50 -5.65
N GLU A 17 0.42 -6.80 -5.83
CA GLU A 17 1.70 -7.36 -6.29
C GLU A 17 2.02 -6.88 -7.70
N LYS A 18 1.03 -6.84 -8.60
CA LYS A 18 1.21 -6.33 -9.97
C LYS A 18 1.51 -4.83 -9.97
N THR A 19 0.94 -4.09 -9.04
CA THR A 19 1.25 -2.67 -8.82
C THR A 19 2.70 -2.50 -8.39
N LEU A 20 3.18 -3.27 -7.40
CA LEU A 20 4.57 -3.22 -6.93
C LEU A 20 5.55 -3.59 -8.05
N GLU A 21 5.27 -4.65 -8.80
CA GLU A 21 6.07 -5.05 -9.97
C GLU A 21 6.16 -3.92 -10.98
N THR A 22 5.01 -3.33 -11.36
CA THR A 22 4.94 -2.23 -12.32
C THR A 22 5.72 -1.00 -11.85
N ILE A 23 5.57 -0.61 -10.58
CA ILE A 23 6.33 0.48 -9.96
C ILE A 23 7.83 0.24 -10.07
N LYS A 24 8.28 -0.99 -9.79
CA LYS A 24 9.70 -1.33 -9.86
C LYS A 24 10.21 -1.30 -11.31
N THR A 25 9.42 -1.81 -12.26
CA THR A 25 9.74 -1.77 -13.70
C THR A 25 9.88 -0.34 -14.23
N ILE A 26 9.06 0.61 -13.74
CA ILE A 26 9.15 2.03 -14.11
C ILE A 26 10.45 2.67 -13.57
N GLY A 27 11.04 2.10 -12.52
CA GLY A 27 12.31 2.57 -11.95
C GLY A 27 12.17 3.37 -10.66
N PHE A 28 11.05 3.25 -9.95
CA PHE A 28 10.92 3.80 -8.61
C PHE A 28 11.56 2.88 -7.57
N ASP A 29 11.99 3.48 -6.46
CA ASP A 29 12.68 2.81 -5.35
C ASP A 29 11.80 2.68 -4.11
N SER A 30 10.81 3.57 -3.97
CA SER A 30 9.99 3.66 -2.78
C SER A 30 8.53 3.94 -3.11
N ILE A 31 7.65 3.58 -2.18
CA ILE A 31 6.22 3.80 -2.30
C ILE A 31 5.68 4.62 -1.15
N LEU A 32 4.68 5.45 -1.47
CA LEU A 32 3.67 5.89 -0.53
C LEU A 32 2.47 4.96 -0.68
N LEU A 33 2.15 4.24 0.39
CA LEU A 33 1.03 3.31 0.42
C LEU A 33 -0.23 4.05 0.90
N LEU A 34 -1.27 4.04 0.06
CA LEU A 34 -2.58 4.56 0.41
C LEU A 34 -3.34 3.53 1.26
N THR A 35 -3.79 3.93 2.44
CA THR A 35 -4.64 3.15 3.32
C THR A 35 -6.05 3.75 3.30
N ASP A 36 -7.09 2.90 3.23
CA ASP A 36 -8.51 3.28 3.03
C ASP A 36 -8.96 4.45 3.92
N ARG A 37 -9.74 5.34 3.31
CA ARG A 37 -10.23 6.59 3.89
C ARG A 37 -11.43 6.41 4.84
N ASN A 38 -12.08 5.26 4.82
CA ASN A 38 -13.34 5.00 5.53
C ASN A 38 -13.23 3.94 6.66
N ALA A 39 -12.04 3.44 6.98
CA ALA A 39 -11.87 2.45 8.04
C ALA A 39 -11.92 3.13 9.43
N GLU A 40 -13.10 3.17 10.05
CA GLU A 40 -13.28 3.69 11.43
C GLU A 40 -12.58 2.83 12.51
N VAL A 41 -12.27 1.57 12.22
CA VAL A 41 -11.57 0.67 13.14
C VAL A 41 -10.65 -0.27 12.35
N VAL A 42 -9.35 -0.22 12.67
CA VAL A 42 -8.38 -1.25 12.24
C VAL A 42 -8.58 -2.46 13.18
N SER A 43 -9.42 -3.40 12.76
CA SER A 43 -9.61 -4.67 13.44
C SER A 43 -8.51 -5.65 13.04
N ALA A 44 -7.99 -6.44 14.00
CA ALA A 44 -7.04 -7.53 13.74
C ALA A 44 -7.61 -8.62 12.79
N VAL A 45 -8.88 -8.49 12.37
CA VAL A 45 -9.62 -9.44 11.52
C VAL A 45 -10.04 -8.83 10.16
N GLY A 46 -9.52 -7.65 9.80
CA GLY A 46 -9.44 -7.07 8.43
C GLY A 46 -10.60 -7.30 7.44
N THR A 47 -11.55 -6.36 7.36
CA THR A 47 -12.47 -6.27 6.19
C THR A 47 -12.80 -4.81 5.81
N SER A 48 -12.67 -4.45 4.53
CA SER A 48 -13.20 -3.22 3.91
C SER A 48 -14.00 -3.49 2.62
N LYS A 49 -14.89 -2.55 2.27
CA LYS A 49 -15.89 -2.64 1.19
C LYS A 49 -15.58 -1.78 -0.05
N SER A 50 -14.39 -1.19 -0.21
CA SER A 50 -14.11 -0.25 -1.32
C SER A 50 -12.75 -0.41 -2.01
N PRO A 51 -12.63 -0.02 -3.30
CA PRO A 51 -11.59 -0.51 -4.19
C PRO A 51 -10.36 0.39 -4.18
N PHE A 52 -9.45 0.11 -3.25
CA PHE A 52 -8.03 0.06 -3.52
C PHE A 52 -7.57 -1.25 -2.88
N PRO A 53 -6.82 -2.12 -3.59
CA PRO A 53 -6.82 -3.55 -3.28
C PRO A 53 -6.45 -3.68 -1.82
N ASN A 54 -7.38 -4.23 -1.04
CA ASN A 54 -7.38 -4.74 0.34
C ASN A 54 -6.02 -4.89 1.08
N VAL A 55 -5.07 -3.99 0.90
CA VAL A 55 -3.74 -3.97 1.52
C VAL A 55 -3.90 -3.62 2.99
N LEU A 56 -4.95 -2.85 3.32
CA LEU A 56 -5.37 -2.65 4.70
C LEU A 56 -6.10 -3.84 5.33
N ASP A 57 -6.67 -4.75 4.54
CA ASP A 57 -7.21 -6.02 5.05
C ASP A 57 -6.14 -7.12 5.05
N SER A 58 -4.99 -6.85 4.44
CA SER A 58 -3.88 -7.78 4.39
C SER A 58 -3.05 -7.66 5.67
N ASP A 59 -2.59 -8.81 6.17
CA ASP A 59 -1.65 -8.89 7.27
C ASP A 59 -0.47 -7.92 7.04
N PRO A 60 -0.15 -7.01 7.98
CA PRO A 60 1.00 -6.12 7.86
C PRO A 60 2.31 -6.85 7.52
N GLU A 61 2.51 -8.07 8.01
CA GLU A 61 3.67 -8.89 7.66
C GLU A 61 3.66 -9.30 6.19
N TYR A 62 2.49 -9.67 5.66
CA TYR A 62 2.29 -9.96 4.24
C TYR A 62 2.63 -8.75 3.39
N VAL A 63 2.09 -7.58 3.73
CA VAL A 63 2.31 -6.32 2.99
C VAL A 63 3.78 -5.94 2.97
N GLN A 64 4.44 -5.97 4.14
CA GLN A 64 5.87 -5.67 4.24
C GLN A 64 6.71 -6.70 3.48
N LYS A 65 6.35 -7.98 3.51
CA LYS A 65 7.03 -9.03 2.72
C LYS A 65 6.86 -8.80 1.23
N ALA A 66 5.67 -8.45 0.74
CA ALA A 66 5.42 -8.17 -0.67
C ALA A 66 6.24 -6.96 -1.16
N ILE A 67 6.26 -5.87 -0.39
CA ILE A 67 7.04 -4.66 -0.70
C ILE A 67 8.54 -4.99 -0.77
N ARG A 68 9.08 -5.72 0.22
CA ARG A 68 10.48 -6.15 0.24
C ARG A 68 10.82 -7.07 -0.93
N ASN A 69 9.95 -8.03 -1.24
CA ASN A 69 10.14 -8.95 -2.36
C ASN A 69 10.14 -8.22 -3.72
N ALA A 70 9.39 -7.14 -3.85
CA ALA A 70 9.41 -6.27 -5.02
C ALA A 70 10.66 -5.36 -5.11
N GLY A 71 11.54 -5.38 -4.10
CA GLY A 71 12.72 -4.52 -4.06
C GLY A 71 12.37 -3.03 -3.90
N LEU A 72 11.28 -2.74 -3.21
CA LEU A 72 10.78 -1.40 -2.92
C LEU A 72 10.88 -1.10 -1.42
N GLU A 73 10.95 0.18 -1.09
CA GLU A 73 10.92 0.70 0.27
C GLU A 73 9.56 1.33 0.59
N LEU A 74 9.00 1.07 1.77
CA LEU A 74 7.83 1.83 2.25
C LEU A 74 8.32 3.15 2.85
N ALA A 75 8.17 4.25 2.10
CA ALA A 75 8.65 5.56 2.54
C ALA A 75 7.58 6.37 3.29
N ALA A 76 6.30 6.14 2.98
CA ALA A 76 5.20 6.86 3.61
C ALA A 76 3.90 6.04 3.62
N LEU A 77 3.06 6.36 4.59
CA LEU A 77 1.66 5.92 4.66
C LEU A 77 0.77 7.14 4.51
N HIS A 78 -0.21 7.06 3.61
CA HIS A 78 -1.28 8.04 3.53
C HIS A 78 -2.55 7.38 4.01
N PHE A 79 -2.95 7.76 5.22
CA PHE A 79 -4.16 7.32 5.90
C PHE A 79 -5.12 8.51 6.06
N SER A 80 -6.42 8.24 6.19
CA SER A 80 -7.34 9.22 6.77
C SER A 80 -8.14 8.58 7.90
N GLY A 81 -7.99 9.12 9.10
CA GLY A 81 -8.56 8.64 10.35
C GLY A 81 -7.96 9.41 11.52
N LYS A 82 -8.41 9.15 12.76
CA LYS A 82 -7.66 9.61 13.94
C LYS A 82 -6.48 8.67 14.16
N ILE A 83 -5.26 9.21 14.21
CA ILE A 83 -4.16 8.49 14.86
C ILE A 83 -4.28 8.82 16.35
N ASP A 84 -4.66 7.84 17.17
CA ASP A 84 -4.34 7.91 18.60
C ASP A 84 -2.87 7.49 18.74
N ILE A 85 -2.01 8.42 19.16
CA ILE A 85 -0.58 8.18 19.45
C ILE A 85 -0.38 8.16 20.95
#